data_AF-A0A7S3YZ34-F1
#
_entry.id   AF-A0A7S3YZ34-F1
#
_cell.length_a   1.000
_cell.length_b   1.000
_cell.length_c   1.000
_cell.angle_alpha   90.00
_cell.angle_beta   90.00
_cell.angle_gamma   90.00
#
_symmetry.space_group_name_H-M   'P 1'
#
loop_
_entity.id
_entity.type
_entity.pdbx_description
1 polymer ?
#
loop_
_entity_poly.entity_id
_entity_poly.type
_entity_poly.pdbx_seq_one_letter_code
_entity_poly.pdbx_strand_id
1 'polypeptide(L)'
;MDDTQPNILVNFWVDRSQPPNMFVATAFAAISLAVSFSFPLVCHGARNSVKKLFFASRFQKIEDGGVAENIGHIAITVAIVLLSLFVGLCVPDIGVVFAFMGSTVGVCFVYILPALFFIKVVEISRAHTLEVDLKQHVSTAGATALVCFGVFIGLVGTLATSLHVARVI
;
A
#
# COMPACT_ATOMS: atom_id res chain seq x y z
N MET A 1 25.15 -0.31 -19.60
CA MET A 1 25.48 -0.70 -18.21
C MET A 1 24.16 -0.79 -17.47
N ASP A 2 23.20 -1.53 -18.06
CA ASP A 2 21.75 -1.35 -17.85
C ASP A 2 21.02 -2.70 -17.60
N ASP A 3 21.77 -3.77 -17.30
CA ASP A 3 21.20 -5.11 -17.11
C ASP A 3 20.75 -5.38 -15.66
N THR A 4 20.76 -4.38 -14.78
CA THR A 4 20.40 -4.56 -13.37
C THR A 4 18.89 -4.77 -13.21
N GLN A 5 18.51 -5.98 -12.82
CA GLN A 5 17.13 -6.35 -12.54
C GLN A 5 16.65 -5.75 -11.22
N PRO A 6 15.36 -5.38 -11.11
CA PRO A 6 14.76 -4.82 -9.90
C PRO A 6 14.78 -5.81 -8.72
N ASN A 7 14.71 -7.11 -9.02
CA ASN A 7 15.07 -8.13 -8.04
C ASN A 7 16.59 -8.23 -7.92
N ILE A 8 17.14 -7.55 -6.91
CA ILE A 8 18.59 -7.45 -6.70
C ILE A 8 19.29 -8.80 -6.64
N LEU A 9 18.64 -9.83 -6.08
CA LEU A 9 19.25 -11.14 -5.92
C LEU A 9 19.43 -11.87 -7.26
N VAL A 10 18.62 -11.56 -8.27
CA VAL A 10 18.74 -12.14 -9.62
C VAL A 10 20.05 -11.70 -10.28
N ASN A 11 20.50 -10.46 -10.02
CA ASN A 11 21.75 -9.93 -10.57
C ASN A 11 22.99 -10.71 -10.07
N PHE A 12 22.92 -11.35 -8.91
CA PHE A 12 24.01 -12.12 -8.32
C PHE A 12 23.89 -13.64 -8.55
N TRP A 13 22.78 -14.10 -9.14
CA TRP A 13 22.53 -15.51 -9.42
C TRP A 13 22.94 -15.93 -10.84
N VAL A 14 23.03 -14.96 -11.76
CA VAL A 14 23.42 -15.14 -13.18
C VAL A 14 24.95 -15.16 -13.34
N ASP A 15 25.63 -16.04 -12.62
CA ASP A 15 26.94 -16.52 -13.06
C ASP A 15 26.90 -18.04 -13.18
N ARG A 16 26.47 -18.51 -14.35
CA ARG A 16 26.39 -19.94 -14.69
C ARG A 16 27.76 -20.63 -14.72
N SER A 17 28.85 -19.86 -14.66
CA SER A 17 30.24 -20.34 -14.74
C SER A 17 30.91 -20.56 -13.37
N GLN A 18 30.28 -20.09 -12.28
CA GLN A 18 30.78 -20.24 -10.92
C GLN A 18 29.86 -21.15 -10.08
N PRO A 19 30.40 -21.90 -9.10
CA PRO A 19 29.59 -22.70 -8.19
C PRO A 19 28.57 -21.80 -7.47
N PRO A 20 27.37 -22.31 -7.14
CA PRO A 20 26.31 -21.51 -6.56
C PRO A 20 26.82 -20.84 -5.27
N ASN A 21 26.83 -19.51 -5.28
CA ASN A 21 27.18 -18.71 -4.12
C ASN A 21 26.21 -19.03 -2.98
N MET A 22 26.64 -19.84 -2.01
CA MET A 22 25.81 -20.29 -0.89
C MET A 22 25.18 -19.12 -0.14
N PHE A 23 25.87 -17.98 -0.06
CA PHE A 23 25.35 -16.74 0.50
C PHE A 23 24.10 -16.22 -0.21
N VAL A 24 24.07 -16.24 -1.55
CA VAL A 24 22.92 -15.80 -2.36
C VAL A 24 21.77 -16.79 -2.21
N ALA A 25 22.05 -18.09 -2.22
CA ALA A 25 21.05 -19.12 -1.98
C ALA A 25 20.41 -19.00 -0.58
N THR A 26 21.21 -18.76 0.45
CA THR A 26 20.72 -18.50 1.81
C THR A 26 19.88 -17.23 1.86
N ALA A 27 20.28 -16.15 1.16
CA ALA A 27 19.49 -14.92 1.10
C ALA A 27 18.11 -15.14 0.43
N PHE A 28 18.06 -15.89 -0.67
CA PHE A 28 16.81 -16.28 -1.32
C PHE A 28 15.91 -17.09 -0.39
N ALA A 29 16.47 -18.09 0.29
CA ALA A 29 15.72 -18.91 1.25
C ALA A 29 15.19 -18.07 2.42
N ALA A 30 16.01 -17.17 2.96
CA ALA A 30 15.64 -16.30 4.07
C ALA A 30 14.51 -15.34 3.69
N ILE A 31 14.61 -14.66 2.54
CA ILE A 31 13.55 -13.76 2.06
C ILE A 31 12.27 -14.53 1.74
N SER A 32 12.38 -15.71 1.14
CA SER A 32 11.21 -16.55 0.84
C SER A 32 10.48 -16.97 2.13
N LEU A 33 11.22 -17.37 3.17
CA LEU A 33 10.64 -17.68 4.48
C LEU A 33 10.03 -16.43 5.13
N ALA A 34 10.74 -15.29 5.10
CA ALA A 34 10.25 -14.04 5.67
C ALA A 34 8.93 -13.59 5.03
N VAL A 35 8.82 -13.65 3.70
CA VAL A 35 7.59 -13.33 2.96
C VAL A 35 6.48 -14.34 3.27
N SER A 36 6.81 -15.64 3.36
CA SER A 36 5.84 -16.70 3.67
C SER A 36 5.18 -16.51 5.04
N PHE A 37 5.92 -16.05 6.04
CA PHE A 37 5.36 -15.74 7.37
C PHE A 37 4.72 -14.35 7.46
N SER A 38 5.20 -13.39 6.67
CA SER A 38 4.67 -12.02 6.67
C SER A 38 3.31 -11.92 5.97
N PHE A 39 3.11 -12.68 4.89
CA PHE A 39 1.86 -12.69 4.13
C PHE A 39 0.60 -12.99 4.98
N PRO A 40 0.54 -14.06 5.79
CA PRO A 40 -0.63 -14.33 6.63
C PRO A 40 -0.87 -13.25 7.69
N LEU A 41 0.18 -12.63 8.23
CA LEU A 41 0.07 -11.53 9.19
C LEU A 41 -0.58 -10.29 8.54
N VAL A 42 -0.13 -9.92 7.34
CA VAL A 42 -0.69 -8.78 6.59
C VAL A 42 -2.12 -9.05 6.16
N CYS A 43 -2.42 -10.26 5.68
CA CYS A 43 -3.77 -10.67 5.29
C CYS A 43 -4.75 -10.61 6.46
N HIS A 44 -4.32 -10.98 7.67
CA HIS A 44 -5.14 -10.85 8.88
C HIS A 44 -5.53 -9.40 9.15
N GLY A 45 -4.56 -8.47 9.12
CA GLY A 45 -4.81 -7.05 9.29
C GLY A 45 -5.70 -6.47 8.19
N ALA A 46 -5.42 -6.81 6.93
CA ALA A 46 -6.18 -6.37 5.77
C ALA A 46 -7.65 -6.79 5.86
N ARG A 47 -7.93 -8.05 6.23
CA ARG A 47 -9.31 -8.54 6.43
C ARG A 47 -10.03 -7.73 7.50
N ASN A 48 -9.39 -7.46 8.64
CA ASN A 48 -10.02 -6.71 9.72
C ASN A 48 -10.37 -5.28 9.28
N SER A 49 -9.49 -4.65 8.48
CA SER A 49 -9.76 -3.35 7.88
C SER A 49 -10.93 -3.39 6.88
N VAL A 50 -10.98 -4.38 5.99
CA VAL A 50 -12.08 -4.57 5.02
C VAL A 50 -13.41 -4.81 5.74
N LYS A 51 -13.43 -5.68 6.75
CA LYS A 51 -14.62 -5.94 7.57
C LYS A 51 -15.15 -4.65 8.20
N LYS A 52 -14.28 -3.84 8.80
CA LYS A 52 -14.66 -2.55 9.40
C LYS A 52 -15.15 -1.55 8.36
N LEU A 53 -14.50 -1.46 7.20
CA LEU A 53 -14.85 -0.48 6.17
C LEU A 53 -16.22 -0.75 5.52
N PHE A 54 -16.49 -2.01 5.15
CA PHE A 54 -17.72 -2.37 4.43
C PHE A 54 -18.90 -2.72 5.36
N PHE A 55 -18.64 -3.12 6.60
CA PHE A 55 -19.67 -3.58 7.53
C PHE A 55 -19.74 -2.76 8.82
N ALA A 56 -19.18 -1.54 8.83
CA ALA A 56 -19.20 -0.62 9.98
C ALA A 56 -20.57 -0.54 10.68
N SER A 57 -21.66 -0.49 9.91
CA SER A 57 -23.04 -0.37 10.42
C SER A 57 -23.69 -1.71 10.84
N ARG A 58 -23.12 -2.85 10.44
CA ARG A 58 -23.61 -4.21 10.78
C ARG A 58 -22.87 -4.81 11.98
N PHE A 59 -21.69 -4.31 12.31
CA PHE A 59 -20.85 -4.80 13.40
C PHE A 59 -21.39 -4.52 14.81
N GLN A 60 -22.32 -3.56 14.99
CA GLN A 60 -22.94 -3.35 16.30
C GLN A 60 -23.97 -4.44 16.66
N LYS A 61 -24.32 -5.35 15.73
CA LYS A 61 -25.37 -6.36 15.94
C LYS A 61 -24.97 -7.80 15.58
N ILE A 62 -23.73 -8.05 15.16
CA ILE A 62 -23.25 -9.39 14.78
C ILE A 62 -22.06 -9.71 15.67
N GLU A 63 -22.36 -9.92 16.96
CA GLU A 63 -21.46 -10.56 17.92
C GLU A 63 -22.04 -11.94 18.30
N ASP A 64 -22.89 -12.51 17.43
CA ASP A 64 -23.42 -13.86 17.57
C ASP A 64 -22.72 -14.73 16.53
N GLY A 65 -21.80 -15.58 17.00
CA GLY A 65 -20.94 -16.50 16.23
C GLY A 65 -21.69 -17.56 15.43
N GLY A 66 -22.56 -17.11 14.53
CA GLY A 66 -23.35 -17.93 13.62
C GLY A 66 -22.56 -18.30 12.36
N VAL A 67 -23.00 -19.39 11.72
CA VAL A 67 -22.38 -19.96 10.50
C VAL A 67 -22.18 -18.94 9.38
N ALA A 68 -23.04 -17.92 9.29
CA ALA A 68 -22.93 -16.83 8.31
C ALA A 68 -21.67 -15.96 8.48
N GLU A 69 -21.19 -15.77 9.71
CA GLU A 69 -19.97 -14.99 9.97
C GLU A 69 -18.71 -15.73 9.49
N ASN A 70 -18.67 -17.04 9.70
CA ASN A 70 -17.58 -17.91 9.24
C ASN A 70 -17.47 -17.90 7.71
N ILE A 71 -18.62 -17.95 7.01
CA ILE A 71 -18.64 -17.88 5.54
C ILE A 71 -18.12 -16.52 5.05
N GLY A 72 -18.56 -15.41 5.66
CA GLY A 72 -18.09 -14.07 5.31
C GLY A 72 -16.59 -13.88 5.58
N HIS A 73 -16.08 -14.45 6.67
CA HIS A 73 -14.66 -14.43 7.02
C HIS A 73 -13.80 -15.17 5.99
N ILE A 74 -14.22 -16.39 5.61
CA ILE A 74 -13.54 -17.20 4.59
C ILE A 74 -13.60 -16.48 3.25
N ALA A 75 -14.77 -15.97 2.84
CA ALA A 75 -14.95 -15.30 1.56
C ALA A 75 -14.01 -14.08 1.39
N ILE A 76 -13.89 -13.22 2.41
CA ILE A 76 -12.98 -12.06 2.35
C ILE A 76 -11.53 -12.52 2.28
N THR A 77 -11.14 -13.52 3.07
CA THR A 77 -9.76 -14.03 3.07
C THR A 77 -9.41 -14.64 1.71
N VAL A 78 -10.29 -15.46 1.14
CA VAL A 78 -10.12 -16.05 -0.19
C VAL A 78 -10.03 -14.96 -1.25
N ALA A 79 -10.88 -13.93 -1.20
CA ALA A 79 -10.84 -12.82 -2.15
C ALA A 79 -9.50 -12.06 -2.09
N ILE A 80 -8.98 -11.75 -0.90
CA ILE A 80 -7.67 -11.10 -0.72
C ILE A 80 -6.55 -11.96 -1.32
N VAL A 81 -6.54 -13.27 -1.01
CA VAL A 81 -5.50 -14.19 -1.50
C VAL A 81 -5.57 -14.33 -3.02
N LEU A 82 -6.76 -14.56 -3.59
CA LEU A 82 -6.93 -14.68 -5.03
C LEU A 82 -6.56 -13.40 -5.77
N LEU A 83 -6.89 -12.23 -5.23
CA LEU A 83 -6.50 -10.95 -5.83
C LEU A 83 -4.97 -10.78 -5.79
N SER A 84 -4.32 -11.11 -4.68
CA SER A 84 -2.86 -11.04 -4.56
C SER A 84 -2.16 -12.02 -5.51
N LEU A 85 -2.70 -13.23 -5.66
CA LEU A 85 -2.20 -14.23 -6.61
C LEU A 85 -2.37 -13.76 -8.05
N PHE A 86 -3.54 -13.20 -8.39
CA PHE A 86 -3.81 -12.67 -9.72
C PHE A 86 -2.83 -11.57 -10.10
N VAL A 87 -2.56 -10.62 -9.20
CA VAL A 87 -1.55 -9.57 -9.43
C VAL A 87 -0.15 -10.18 -9.63
N GLY A 88 0.23 -11.17 -8.81
CA GLY A 88 1.51 -11.86 -8.95
C GLY A 88 1.67 -12.66 -10.25
N LEU A 89 0.57 -13.14 -10.83
CA LEU A 89 0.57 -13.81 -12.14
C LEU A 89 0.60 -12.83 -13.31
N CYS A 90 -0.07 -11.67 -13.17
CA CYS A 90 -0.15 -10.68 -14.25
C CYS A 90 1.07 -9.75 -14.32
N VAL A 91 1.74 -9.48 -13.19
CA VAL A 91 2.84 -8.51 -13.12
C VAL A 91 4.14 -9.23 -12.72
N PRO A 92 5.00 -9.60 -13.70
CA PRO A 92 6.23 -10.34 -13.41
C PRO A 92 7.34 -9.46 -12.81
N ASP A 93 7.20 -8.14 -12.87
CA ASP A 93 8.18 -7.17 -12.37
C ASP A 93 7.76 -6.57 -11.02
N ILE A 94 8.50 -6.91 -9.95
CA ILE A 94 8.28 -6.38 -8.59
C ILE A 94 8.49 -4.86 -8.50
N GLY A 95 9.35 -4.29 -9.36
CA GLY A 95 9.61 -2.86 -9.43
C GLY A 95 8.38 -2.07 -9.86
N VAL A 96 7.58 -2.61 -10.78
CA VAL A 96 6.30 -2.02 -11.20
C VAL A 96 5.31 -1.98 -10.04
N VAL A 97 5.20 -3.08 -9.28
CA VAL A 97 4.27 -3.16 -8.14
C VAL A 97 4.66 -2.14 -7.07
N PHE A 98 5.95 -2.04 -6.74
CA PHE A 98 6.44 -1.07 -5.76
C PHE A 98 6.31 0.37 -6.24
N ALA A 99 6.55 0.65 -7.52
CA ALA A 99 6.33 1.98 -8.11
C ALA A 99 4.85 2.40 -7.99
N PHE A 100 3.92 1.50 -8.34
CA PHE A 100 2.49 1.77 -8.26
C PHE A 100 2.02 1.95 -6.81
N MET A 101 2.48 1.10 -5.88
CA MET A 101 2.17 1.24 -4.45
C MET A 101 2.74 2.54 -3.87
N GLY A 102 3.97 2.92 -4.25
CA GLY A 102 4.60 4.15 -3.81
C GLY A 102 3.88 5.41 -4.30
N SER A 103 3.49 5.44 -5.58
CA SER A 103 2.81 6.59 -6.19
C SER A 103 1.37 6.76 -5.71
N THR A 104 0.69 5.67 -5.31
CA THR A 104 -0.71 5.72 -4.86
C THR A 104 -0.79 5.74 -3.34
N VAL A 105 -0.53 4.59 -2.70
CA VAL A 105 -0.67 4.37 -1.27
C VAL A 105 0.35 5.20 -0.49
N GLY A 106 1.60 5.26 -0.96
CA GLY A 106 2.65 6.07 -0.33
C GLY A 106 2.30 7.56 -0.32
N VAL A 107 1.86 8.10 -1.45
CA VAL A 107 1.43 9.50 -1.57
C VAL A 107 0.23 9.81 -0.67
N CYS A 108 -0.75 8.90 -0.61
CA CYS A 108 -1.90 9.03 0.28
C CYS A 108 -1.47 9.12 1.76
N PHE A 109 -0.58 8.23 2.21
CA PHE A 109 -0.15 8.20 3.62
C PHE A 109 0.79 9.34 4.00
N VAL A 110 1.67 9.78 3.09
CA VAL A 110 2.73 10.74 3.41
C VAL A 110 2.28 12.19 3.20
N TYR A 111 1.44 12.47 2.20
CA TYR A 111 1.02 13.84 1.87
C TYR A 111 -0.45 14.10 2.20
N ILE A 112 -1.36 13.24 1.73
CA ILE A 112 -2.80 13.54 1.75
C ILE A 112 -3.38 13.36 3.17
N LEU A 113 -3.20 12.19 3.78
CA LEU A 113 -3.80 11.89 5.09
C LEU A 113 -3.32 12.83 6.21
N PRO A 114 -2.01 13.11 6.37
CA PRO A 114 -1.54 14.06 7.38
C PRO A 114 -2.11 15.46 7.16
N ALA A 115 -2.20 15.91 5.90
CA ALA A 115 -2.79 17.21 5.57
C ALA A 115 -4.29 17.28 5.88
N LEU A 116 -5.05 16.22 5.55
CA LEU A 116 -6.48 16.15 5.87
C LEU A 116 -6.73 16.14 7.37
N PHE A 117 -5.96 15.35 8.13
CA PHE A 117 -6.05 15.35 9.59
C PHE A 117 -5.73 16.71 10.17
N PHE A 118 -4.69 17.39 9.66
CA PHE A 118 -4.36 18.74 10.08
C PHE A 118 -5.51 19.73 9.85
N ILE A 119 -6.11 19.72 8.65
CA ILE A 119 -7.25 20.59 8.32
C ILE A 119 -8.43 20.32 9.27
N LYS A 120 -8.77 19.04 9.51
CA LYS A 120 -9.87 18.68 10.41
C LYS A 120 -9.62 19.09 11.86
N VAL A 121 -8.39 18.92 12.35
CA VAL A 121 -8.03 19.36 13.71
C VAL A 121 -8.14 20.88 13.83
N VAL A 122 -7.64 21.63 12.84
CA VAL A 122 -7.74 23.11 12.83
C VAL A 122 -9.19 23.57 12.72
N GLU A 123 -10.04 22.87 11.95
CA GLU A 123 -11.47 23.15 11.85
C GLU A 123 -12.18 22.97 13.22
N ILE A 124 -11.90 21.88 13.92
CA ILE A 124 -12.44 21.61 15.26
C ILE A 124 -11.96 22.68 16.25
N SER A 125 -10.68 23.06 16.22
CA SER A 125 -10.14 24.12 17.08
C SER A 125 -10.78 25.48 16.79
N ARG A 126 -11.05 25.80 15.52
CA ARG A 126 -11.73 27.04 15.12
C ARG A 126 -13.13 27.15 15.70
N ALA A 127 -13.89 26.06 15.75
CA ALA A 127 -15.25 26.08 16.31
C ALA A 127 -15.29 26.53 17.78
N HIS A 128 -14.17 26.40 18.51
CA HIS A 128 -14.05 26.79 19.91
C HIS A 128 -13.42 28.17 20.15
N THR A 129 -12.91 28.88 19.13
CA THR A 129 -12.20 30.16 19.31
C THR A 129 -12.70 31.21 18.31
N LEU A 130 -13.19 32.36 18.81
CA LEU A 130 -13.76 33.44 17.99
C LEU A 130 -12.73 34.37 17.34
N GLU A 131 -11.45 34.25 17.70
CA GLU A 131 -10.37 35.01 17.07
C GLU A 131 -9.81 34.25 15.86
N VAL A 132 -9.96 34.84 14.68
CA VAL A 132 -9.42 34.31 13.42
C VAL A 132 -8.05 34.94 13.18
N ASP A 133 -6.99 34.20 13.52
CA ASP A 133 -5.62 34.67 13.36
C ASP A 133 -5.08 34.40 11.93
N LEU A 134 -4.33 35.35 11.37
CA LEU A 134 -3.68 35.28 10.05
C LEU A 134 -2.78 34.04 9.93
N LYS A 135 -2.13 33.67 11.04
CA LYS A 135 -1.26 32.49 11.15
C LYS A 135 -2.03 31.18 10.87
N GLN A 136 -3.32 31.12 11.20
CA GLN A 136 -4.16 29.97 10.95
C GLN A 136 -4.56 29.87 9.48
N HIS A 137 -4.77 31.00 8.80
CA HIS A 137 -5.08 31.03 7.38
C HIS A 137 -3.88 30.53 6.54
N VAL A 138 -2.67 31.00 6.88
CA VAL A 138 -1.43 30.54 6.22
C VAL A 138 -1.19 29.04 6.45
N SER A 139 -1.43 28.56 7.68
CA SER A 139 -1.24 27.14 8.01
C SER A 139 -2.24 26.21 7.29
N THR A 140 -3.50 26.64 7.18
CA THR A 140 -4.54 25.88 6.44
C THR A 140 -4.29 25.89 4.93
N ALA A 141 -3.80 27.01 4.40
CA ALA A 141 -3.40 27.13 2.99
C ALA A 141 -2.23 26.18 2.67
N GLY A 142 -1.24 26.08 3.56
CA GLY A 142 -0.12 25.13 3.42
C GLY A 142 -0.59 23.67 3.39
N ALA A 143 -1.52 23.29 4.28
CA ALA A 143 -2.08 21.93 4.28
C ALA A 143 -2.87 21.63 2.99
N THR A 144 -3.65 22.59 2.50
CA THR A 144 -4.39 22.45 1.23
C THR A 144 -3.43 22.31 0.05
N ALA A 145 -2.35 23.09 0.02
CA ALA A 145 -1.30 22.97 -0.99
C ALA A 145 -0.61 21.60 -0.95
N LEU A 146 -0.40 21.03 0.24
CA LEU A 146 0.19 19.69 0.40
C LEU A 146 -0.73 18.58 -0.17
N VAL A 147 -2.05 18.70 0.00
CA VAL A 147 -3.02 17.79 -0.65
C VAL A 147 -2.94 17.92 -2.17
N CYS A 148 -2.98 19.15 -2.70
CA CYS A 148 -2.88 19.39 -4.15
C CYS A 148 -1.57 18.82 -4.73
N PHE A 149 -0.44 19.07 -4.05
CA PHE A 149 0.86 18.53 -4.43
C PHE A 149 0.87 17.00 -4.39
N GLY A 150 0.32 16.40 -3.33
CA GLY A 150 0.18 14.95 -3.23
C GLY A 150 -0.63 14.37 -4.39
N VAL A 151 -1.82 14.90 -4.66
CA VAL A 151 -2.66 14.47 -5.79
C VAL A 151 -1.91 14.58 -7.12
N PHE A 152 -1.22 15.70 -7.36
CA PHE A 152 -0.46 15.91 -8.59
C PHE A 152 0.67 14.87 -8.75
N ILE A 153 1.52 14.70 -7.74
CA ILE A 153 2.63 13.72 -7.79
C ILE A 153 2.10 12.30 -7.91
N GLY A 154 1.02 11.96 -7.21
CA GLY A 154 0.42 10.63 -7.29
C GLY A 154 -0.14 10.32 -8.68
N LEU A 155 -0.80 11.28 -9.31
CA LEU A 155 -1.29 11.14 -10.69
C LEU A 155 -0.12 10.98 -11.67
N VAL A 156 0.88 11.85 -11.59
CA VAL A 156 2.06 11.78 -12.47
C VAL A 156 2.80 10.45 -12.30
N GLY A 157 3.04 10.02 -11.06
CA GLY A 157 3.71 8.74 -10.77
C GLY A 157 2.93 7.53 -11.26
N THR A 158 1.60 7.56 -11.10
CA THR A 158 0.73 6.47 -11.58
C THR A 158 0.71 6.42 -13.11
N LEU A 159 0.57 7.57 -13.78
CA LEU A 159 0.61 7.64 -15.25
C LEU A 159 1.97 7.18 -15.80
N ALA A 160 3.08 7.61 -15.18
CA ALA A 160 4.42 7.18 -15.58
C ALA A 160 4.57 5.65 -15.44
N THR A 161 4.09 5.08 -14.34
CA THR A 161 4.15 3.63 -14.09
C THR A 161 3.26 2.87 -15.08
N SER A 162 2.03 3.33 -15.33
CA SER A 162 1.13 2.72 -16.32
C SER A 162 1.68 2.79 -17.75
N LEU A 163 2.31 3.89 -18.15
CA LEU A 163 2.97 4.03 -19.44
C LEU A 163 4.19 3.11 -19.56
N HIS A 164 4.95 2.92 -18.48
CA HIS A 164 6.05 1.96 -18.45
C HIS A 164 5.53 0.53 -18.66
N VAL A 165 4.48 0.13 -17.93
CA VAL A 165 3.84 -1.18 -18.09
C VAL A 165 3.30 -1.38 -19.51
N ALA A 166 2.62 -0.39 -20.07
CA ALA A 166 2.07 -0.46 -21.43
C ALA A 166 3.14 -0.54 -22.54
N ARG A 167 4.40 -0.20 -22.25
CA ARG A 167 5.53 -0.34 -23.18
C ARG A 167 6.27 -1.68 -23.04
N VAL A 168 6.09 -2.36 -21.91
CA VAL A 168 6.80 -3.61 -21.58
C VAL A 168 5.95 -4.85 -21.91
N ILE A 169 4.62 -4.71 -21.92
CA ILE A 169 3.66 -5.72 -22.42
C ILE A 169 3.59 -5.65 -23.95
#